data_AF-A0A660UA08-F1
#
_entry.id   AF-A0A660UA08-F1
#
_cell.length_a   1.000
_cell.length_b   1.000
_cell.length_c   1.000
_cell.angle_alpha   90.00
_cell.angle_beta   90.00
_cell.angle_gamma   90.00
#
_symmetry.space_group_name_H-M   'P 1'
#
loop_
_entity.id
_entity.type
_entity.pdbx_description
1 polymer ?
#
loop_
_entity_poly.entity_id
_entity_poly.type
_entity_poly.pdbx_seq_one_letter_code
_entity_poly.pdbx_strand_id
1 'polypeptide(L)'
;MVKGNKKAFTLIELIVVIFIISMTAALVAPRLGGSSKSLKLKGAATHLTALFRYARMRSIVLGYPLIIKMIPEKNLFIFEDLLIKEDK
;
A
#
# COMPACT_ATOMS: atom_id res chain seq x y z
N MET A 1 39.15 -33.43 30.39
CA MET A 1 38.93 -33.63 28.94
C MET A 1 37.43 -33.77 28.69
N VAL A 2 36.76 -32.71 28.23
CA VAL A 2 35.30 -32.72 28.00
C VAL A 2 35.02 -33.34 26.63
N LYS A 3 34.42 -34.53 26.62
CA LYS A 3 34.04 -35.25 25.41
C LYS A 3 32.76 -34.61 24.86
N GLY A 4 32.89 -33.71 23.89
CA GLY A 4 31.76 -33.11 23.21
C GLY A 4 31.05 -34.17 22.35
N ASN A 5 29.90 -34.67 22.84
CA ASN A 5 29.05 -35.56 22.06
C ASN A 5 28.35 -34.75 20.97
N LYS A 6 29.01 -34.57 19.83
CA LYS A 6 28.46 -33.87 18.67
C LYS A 6 27.42 -34.78 18.00
N LYS A 7 26.21 -34.83 18.55
CA LYS A 7 25.06 -35.46 17.89
C LYS A 7 24.69 -34.59 16.68
N ALA A 8 24.96 -35.11 15.47
CA ALA A 8 24.49 -34.51 14.24
C ALA A 8 22.98 -34.76 14.06
N PHE A 9 22.31 -33.85 13.35
CA PHE A 9 20.89 -33.92 13.00
C PHE A 9 20.53 -35.25 12.33
N THR A 10 19.36 -35.78 12.67
CA THR A 10 18.84 -37.02 12.07
C THR A 10 17.98 -36.75 10.84
N LEU A 11 17.83 -37.73 9.94
CA LEU A 11 16.93 -37.61 8.77
C LEU A 11 15.48 -37.34 9.20
N ILE A 12 15.02 -38.02 10.26
CA ILE A 12 13.67 -37.85 10.76
C ILE A 12 13.44 -36.43 11.29
N GLU A 13 14.43 -35.85 11.95
CA GLU A 13 14.39 -34.48 12.46
C GLU A 13 14.27 -33.47 11.32
N LEU A 14 15.00 -33.66 10.22
CA LEU A 14 14.87 -32.81 9.03
C LEU A 14 13.45 -32.87 8.43
N ILE A 15 12.88 -34.07 8.33
CA ILE A 15 11.52 -34.27 7.80
C ILE A 15 10.50 -33.54 8.69
N VAL A 16 10.62 -33.70 10.02
CA VAL A 16 9.73 -33.04 10.98
C VAL A 16 9.87 -31.52 10.92
N VAL A 17 11.08 -30.99 10.80
CA VAL A 17 11.33 -29.55 10.67
C VAL A 17 10.68 -28.99 9.40
N ILE A 18 10.89 -29.63 8.25
CA ILE A 18 10.28 -29.19 6.98
C ILE A 18 8.75 -29.27 7.05
N PHE A 19 8.20 -30.31 7.70
CA PHE A 19 6.77 -30.44 7.92
C PHE A 19 6.20 -29.30 8.78
N ILE A 20 6.88 -28.94 9.88
CA ILE A 20 6.45 -27.83 10.74
C ILE A 20 6.55 -26.50 10.00
N ILE A 21 7.63 -26.28 9.24
CA ILE A 21 7.83 -25.05 8.45
C ILE A 21 6.73 -24.92 7.38
N SER A 22 6.41 -26.01 6.66
CA SER A 22 5.39 -25.97 5.62
C SER A 22 3.99 -25.72 6.19
N MET A 23 3.66 -26.35 7.32
CA MET A 23 2.38 -26.13 8.01
C MET A 23 2.27 -24.70 8.53
N THR A 24 3.36 -24.15 9.08
CA THR A 24 3.41 -22.75 9.54
C THR A 24 3.29 -21.78 8.36
N ALA A 25 3.98 -22.03 7.25
CA ALA A 25 3.92 -21.21 6.04
C ALA A 25 2.50 -21.18 5.45
N ALA A 26 1.79 -22.32 5.43
CA ALA A 26 0.42 -22.41 4.96
C ALA A 26 -0.55 -21.52 5.76
N LEU A 27 -0.32 -21.35 7.06
CA LEU A 27 -1.13 -20.50 7.93
C LEU A 27 -0.75 -19.01 7.83
N VAL A 28 0.54 -18.70 7.65
CA VAL A 28 1.05 -17.32 7.65
C VAL A 28 0.88 -16.63 6.29
N ALA A 29 1.03 -17.36 5.17
CA ALA A 29 0.94 -16.81 3.82
C ALA A 29 -0.33 -15.98 3.52
N PRO A 30 -1.56 -16.45 3.82
CA PRO A 30 -2.77 -15.66 3.55
C PRO A 30 -2.89 -14.38 4.40
N ARG A 31 -2.31 -14.38 5.61
CA ARG A 31 -2.27 -13.19 6.50
C ARG A 31 -1.43 -12.06 5.91
N LEU A 32 -0.34 -12.38 5.22
CA LEU A 32 0.51 -11.39 4.56
C LEU A 32 -0.13 -10.85 3.27
N GLY A 33 -0.87 -11.68 2.52
CA GLY A 33 -1.58 -11.27 1.31
C GLY A 33 -2.78 -10.33 1.54
N GLY A 34 -3.56 -10.57 2.61
CA GLY A 34 -4.80 -9.85 2.89
C GLY A 34 -4.64 -8.40 3.34
N SER A 35 -3.49 -8.02 3.91
CA SER A 35 -3.24 -6.66 4.42
C SER A 35 -3.07 -5.60 3.31
N SER A 36 -2.75 -6.05 2.09
CA SER A 36 -2.43 -5.18 0.95
C SER A 36 -3.59 -4.27 0.52
N LYS A 37 -4.85 -4.72 0.60
CA LYS A 37 -6.02 -3.94 0.16
C LYS A 37 -6.28 -2.73 1.06
N SER A 38 -6.20 -2.92 2.38
CA SER A 38 -6.37 -1.84 3.36
C SER A 38 -5.25 -0.79 3.24
N LEU A 39 -4.01 -1.26 3.04
CA LEU A 39 -2.87 -0.38 2.84
C LEU A 39 -2.99 0.45 1.54
N LYS A 40 -3.43 -0.18 0.43
CA LYS A 40 -3.70 0.50 -0.84
C LYS A 40 -4.78 1.56 -0.69
N LEU A 41 -5.89 1.24 -0.02
CA LEU A 41 -6.99 2.19 0.22
C LEU A 41 -6.54 3.38 1.07
N LYS A 42 -5.80 3.12 2.16
CA LYS A 42 -5.23 4.18 3.00
C LYS A 42 -4.25 5.07 2.24
N GLY A 43 -3.42 4.47 1.37
CA GLY A 43 -2.52 5.19 0.48
C GLY A 43 -3.27 6.11 -0.49
N ALA A 44 -4.31 5.59 -1.15
CA ALA A 44 -5.16 6.38 -2.05
C ALA A 44 -5.85 7.55 -1.32
N ALA A 45 -6.41 7.32 -0.14
CA ALA A 45 -7.03 8.37 0.68
C ALA A 45 -6.02 9.45 1.10
N THR A 46 -4.80 9.05 1.48
CA THR A 46 -3.73 9.97 1.86
C THR A 46 -3.30 10.83 0.66
N HIS A 47 -3.14 10.21 -0.51
CA HIS A 47 -2.78 10.90 -1.76
C HIS A 47 -3.86 11.90 -2.19
N LEU A 48 -5.13 11.50 -2.15
CA LEU A 48 -6.27 12.40 -2.41
C LEU A 48 -6.27 13.59 -1.46
N THR A 49 -6.08 13.35 -0.16
CA THR A 49 -6.04 14.42 0.84
C THR A 49 -4.92 15.43 0.54
N ALA A 50 -3.76 14.95 0.10
CA ALA A 50 -2.65 15.81 -0.31
C ALA A 50 -2.99 16.67 -1.55
N LEU A 51 -3.59 16.06 -2.58
CA LEU A 51 -4.02 16.77 -3.79
C LEU A 51 -5.05 17.86 -3.48
N PHE A 52 -6.05 17.57 -2.64
CA PHE A 52 -7.06 18.55 -2.24
C PHE A 52 -6.48 19.68 -1.38
N ARG A 53 -5.53 19.37 -0.48
CA ARG A 53 -4.80 20.40 0.28
C ARG A 53 -4.00 21.32 -0.64
N TYR A 54 -3.32 20.74 -1.63
CA TYR A 54 -2.59 21.50 -2.63
C TYR A 54 -3.51 22.41 -3.46
N ALA A 55 -4.62 21.86 -3.96
CA ALA A 55 -5.62 22.64 -4.69
C ALA A 55 -6.18 23.78 -3.83
N ARG A 56 -6.53 23.52 -2.56
CA ARG A 56 -6.99 24.56 -1.64
C ARG A 56 -5.96 25.68 -1.50
N MET A 57 -4.69 25.34 -1.26
CA MET A 57 -3.61 26.32 -1.14
C MET A 57 -3.50 27.14 -2.43
N ARG A 58 -3.56 26.49 -3.58
CA ARG A 58 -3.50 27.13 -4.89
C ARG A 58 -4.71 28.05 -5.15
N SER A 59 -5.92 27.65 -4.79
CA SER A 59 -7.12 28.52 -4.87
C SER A 59 -7.02 29.75 -3.98
N ILE A 60 -6.46 29.61 -2.78
CA ILE A 60 -6.25 30.75 -1.87
C ILE A 60 -5.26 31.74 -2.49
N VAL A 61 -4.15 31.25 -3.04
CA VAL A 61 -3.13 32.09 -3.70
C VAL A 61 -3.68 32.77 -4.96
N LEU A 62 -4.46 32.04 -5.76
CA LEU A 62 -5.04 32.54 -7.00
C LEU A 62 -6.23 33.49 -6.78
N GLY A 63 -6.88 33.42 -5.62
CA GLY A 63 -8.05 34.24 -5.29
C GLY A 63 -9.36 33.78 -5.96
N TYR A 64 -9.36 32.62 -6.63
CA TYR A 64 -10.54 32.04 -7.26
C TYR A 64 -10.60 30.52 -7.05
N PRO A 65 -11.81 29.91 -7.09
CA PRO A 65 -11.97 28.49 -6.86
C PRO A 65 -11.35 27.63 -7.99
N LEU A 66 -10.79 26.47 -7.62
CA LEU A 66 -10.33 25.45 -8.56
C LEU A 66 -11.32 24.28 -8.60
N ILE A 67 -11.56 23.73 -9.78
CA ILE A 67 -12.33 22.49 -9.95
C ILE A 67 -11.35 21.32 -10.07
N ILE A 68 -11.58 20.27 -9.29
CA ILE A 68 -10.87 18.99 -9.43
C ILE A 68 -11.80 18.05 -10.21
N LYS A 69 -11.44 17.73 -11.45
CA LYS A 69 -12.13 16.69 -12.21
C LYS A 69 -11.43 15.35 -11.99
N MET A 70 -12.19 14.39 -11.47
CA MET A 70 -11.80 13.00 -11.40
C MET A 70 -12.32 12.29 -12.64
N ILE A 71 -11.41 11.74 -13.46
CA ILE A 71 -11.76 10.93 -14.65
C ILE A 71 -11.41 9.47 -14.31
N PRO A 72 -12.39 8.67 -13.86
CA PRO A 72 -12.14 7.31 -13.38
C PRO A 72 -11.51 6.41 -14.44
N GLU A 73 -11.81 6.63 -15.71
CA GLU A 73 -11.38 5.81 -16.84
C GLU A 73 -9.88 5.92 -17.12
N LYS A 74 -9.25 7.01 -16.66
CA LYS A 74 -7.82 7.28 -16.88
C LYS A 74 -7.00 7.37 -15.57
N ASN A 75 -7.64 7.20 -14.41
CA ASN A 75 -7.02 7.41 -13.09
C ASN A 75 -6.26 8.75 -12.97
N LEU A 76 -6.80 9.80 -13.60
CA LEU A 76 -6.20 11.13 -13.69
C LEU A 76 -7.04 12.14 -12.90
N PHE A 77 -6.34 13.03 -12.20
CA PHE A 77 -6.91 14.21 -11.55
C PHE A 77 -6.45 15.43 -12.31
N ILE A 78 -7.41 16.19 -12.86
CA ILE A 78 -7.13 17.44 -13.57
C ILE A 78 -7.62 18.59 -12.71
N PHE A 79 -6.76 19.58 -12.53
CA PHE A 79 -7.09 20.86 -11.90
C PHE A 79 -7.43 21.85 -12.99
N GLU A 80 -8.68 22.30 -13.03
CA GLU A 80 -9.14 23.36 -13.94
C GLU A 80 -9.43 24.64 -13.14
N ASP A 81 -8.95 25.76 -13.67
CA ASP A 81 -9.21 27.09 -13.14
C ASP A 81 -10.66 27.48 -13.47
N LEU A 82 -11.44 27.86 -12.46
CA LEU A 82 -12.85 28.24 -12.66
C LEU A 82 -13.00 29.54 -13.49
N LEU A 83 -11.92 30.32 -13.66
CA LEU A 83 -11.87 31.50 -14.50
C LEU A 83 -11.68 31.23 -16.01
N ILE A 84 -11.40 29.99 -16.42
CA ILE A 84 -11.20 29.65 -17.86
C ILE A 84 -12.52 29.20 -18.52
N LYS A 85 -13.62 29.06 -17.76
CA LYS A 85 -14.91 28.56 -18.28
C LYS A 85 -16.00 29.64 -18.35
N GLU A 86 -15.62 30.89 -18.59
CA GLU A 86 -16.54 31.99 -18.95
C GLU A 86 -16.14 32.76 -20.22
N ASP A 87 -15.33 32.20 -21.11
CA ASP A 87 -15.24 32.72 -22.49
C ASP A 87 -15.28 31.59 -23.54
N LYS A 88 -16.47 31.45 -24.13
CA LYS A 88 -16.88 30.69 -25.34
C LYS A 88 -17.05 29.17 -25.25
#